data_AF-A0A0C3EUI8-F1
#
_entry.id   AF-A0A0C3EUI8-F1
#
_cell.length_a   1.000
_cell.length_b   1.000
_cell.length_c   1.000
_cell.angle_alpha   90.00
_cell.angle_beta   90.00
_cell.angle_gamma   90.00
#
_symmetry.space_group_name_H-M   'P 1'
#
loop_
_entity.id
_entity.type
_entity.pdbx_description
1 polymer ?
#
loop_
_entity_poly.entity_id
_entity_poly.type
_entity_poly.pdbx_seq_one_letter_code
_entity_poly.pdbx_strand_id
1 'polypeptide(L)'
;MRFAFVLALVPIAWTAKTCNVLDYGAVADNSTDVGPAMKLAYSNCVAKAITTQASDTVLLVPNGSFLLASNVVFSKAQNFTLTISGDLYMLFDSSLQGTMLQWNYGEFIVVNGTGAIWQCFLYTPLAHD
;
A
#
# COMPACT_ATOMS: atom_id res chain seq x y z
N MET A 1 -33.69 -47.60 -5.10
CA MET A 1 -32.35 -46.97 -5.02
C MET A 1 -32.53 -45.46 -4.99
N ARG A 2 -32.27 -44.81 -3.85
CA ARG A 2 -32.30 -43.34 -3.74
C ARG A 2 -30.88 -42.83 -3.95
N PHE A 3 -30.63 -42.17 -5.09
CA PHE A 3 -29.39 -41.44 -5.31
C PHE A 3 -29.46 -40.12 -4.53
N ALA A 4 -28.67 -40.01 -3.47
CA ALA A 4 -28.45 -38.74 -2.79
C ALA A 4 -27.37 -37.96 -3.58
N PHE A 5 -27.78 -36.90 -4.26
CA PHE A 5 -26.86 -35.92 -4.84
C PHE A 5 -26.32 -35.06 -3.70
N VAL A 6 -25.08 -35.30 -3.29
CA VAL A 6 -24.39 -34.44 -2.32
C VAL A 6 -23.88 -33.22 -3.10
N LEU A 7 -24.55 -32.08 -2.95
CA LEU A 7 -24.06 -30.80 -3.43
C LEU A 7 -22.84 -30.40 -2.58
N ALA A 8 -21.63 -30.60 -3.09
CA ALA A 8 -20.43 -30.07 -2.45
C ALA A 8 -20.41 -28.55 -2.63
N LEU A 9 -20.66 -27.80 -1.56
CA LEU A 9 -20.43 -26.36 -1.50
C LEU A 9 -18.91 -26.13 -1.53
N VAL A 10 -18.35 -25.92 -2.71
CA VAL A 10 -16.99 -25.41 -2.85
C VAL A 10 -17.05 -23.91 -2.53
N PRO A 11 -16.40 -23.43 -1.45
CA PRO A 11 -16.34 -22.00 -1.22
C PRO A 11 -15.58 -21.36 -2.39
N ILE A 12 -16.22 -20.41 -3.06
CA ILE A 12 -15.54 -19.56 -4.04
C ILE A 12 -14.56 -18.71 -3.23
N ALA A 13 -13.29 -19.10 -3.22
CA ALA A 13 -12.23 -18.27 -2.68
C ALA A 13 -12.11 -17.04 -3.59
N TRP A 14 -12.73 -15.93 -3.20
CA TRP A 14 -12.57 -14.68 -3.91
C TRP A 14 -11.15 -14.18 -3.63
N THR A 15 -10.30 -14.18 -4.66
CA THR A 15 -8.96 -13.62 -4.55
C THR A 15 -9.07 -12.10 -4.59
N ALA A 16 -8.49 -11.44 -3.59
CA ALA A 16 -8.44 -9.99 -3.56
C ALA A 16 -7.67 -9.48 -4.79
N LYS A 17 -8.16 -8.41 -5.43
CA LYS A 17 -7.44 -7.74 -6.50
C LYS A 17 -6.21 -7.05 -5.91
N THR A 18 -5.03 -7.59 -6.17
CA THR A 18 -3.77 -6.99 -5.73
C THR A 18 -3.25 -5.98 -6.75
N CYS A 19 -3.01 -4.76 -6.29
CA CYS A 19 -2.35 -3.68 -7.00
C CYS A 19 -0.94 -3.52 -6.39
N ASN A 20 0.05 -4.23 -6.93
CA ASN A 20 1.41 -4.22 -6.40
C ASN A 20 2.17 -3.00 -6.92
N VAL A 21 2.79 -2.21 -6.03
CA VAL A 21 3.54 -1.00 -6.40
C VAL A 21 4.69 -1.25 -7.38
N LEU A 22 5.25 -2.46 -7.41
CA LEU A 22 6.31 -2.83 -8.37
C LEU A 22 5.82 -2.77 -9.82
N ASP A 23 4.54 -3.06 -10.07
CA ASP A 23 3.92 -2.98 -11.39
C ASP A 23 3.75 -1.52 -11.87
N TYR A 24 3.99 -0.55 -10.99
CA TYR A 24 3.84 0.89 -11.24
C TYR A 24 5.15 1.65 -11.06
N GLY A 25 6.28 0.95 -11.13
CA GLY A 25 7.63 1.55 -11.15
C GLY A 25 8.31 1.71 -9.79
N ALA A 26 7.75 1.15 -8.72
CA ALA A 26 8.49 1.05 -7.46
C ALA A 26 9.68 0.08 -7.61
N VAL A 27 10.77 0.39 -6.92
CA VAL A 27 11.94 -0.47 -6.83
C VAL A 27 12.32 -0.65 -5.37
N ALA A 28 12.59 -1.88 -4.96
CA ALA A 28 12.99 -2.23 -3.59
C ALA A 28 14.50 -2.01 -3.38
N ASP A 29 15.00 -0.80 -3.65
CA ASP A 29 16.43 -0.44 -3.60
C ASP A 29 16.77 0.58 -2.50
N ASN A 30 15.78 0.97 -1.69
CA ASN A 30 15.89 2.04 -0.69
C ASN A 30 16.43 3.38 -1.23
N SER A 31 16.28 3.65 -2.53
CA SER A 31 16.78 4.86 -3.19
C SER A 31 15.74 5.48 -4.13
N THR A 32 14.92 4.66 -4.79
CA THR A 32 13.84 5.10 -5.68
C THR A 32 12.62 5.46 -4.84
N ASP A 33 12.07 6.68 -5.02
CA ASP A 33 10.88 7.12 -4.29
C ASP A 33 9.66 6.27 -4.68
N VAL A 34 9.09 5.56 -3.71
CA VAL A 34 7.91 4.70 -3.87
C VAL A 34 6.62 5.51 -3.96
N GLY A 35 6.61 6.77 -3.53
CA GLY A 35 5.41 7.61 -3.46
C GLY A 35 4.64 7.74 -4.79
N PRO A 36 5.29 8.07 -5.92
CA PRO A 36 4.65 8.10 -7.24
C PRO A 36 4.04 6.75 -7.65
N ALA A 37 4.73 5.64 -7.38
CA ALA A 37 4.24 4.30 -7.69
C ALA A 37 3.00 3.93 -6.85
N MET A 38 2.96 4.30 -5.57
CA MET A 38 1.76 4.14 -4.73
C MET A 38 0.57 4.93 -5.28
N LYS A 39 0.78 6.19 -5.72
CA LYS A 39 -0.27 7.03 -6.33
C LYS A 39 -0.79 6.43 -7.63
N LEU A 40 0.10 5.92 -8.49
CA LEU A 40 -0.25 5.28 -9.76
C LEU A 40 -0.98 3.96 -9.54
N ALA A 41 -0.51 3.11 -8.63
CA ALA A 41 -1.17 1.87 -8.25
C ALA A 41 -2.59 2.14 -7.73
N TYR A 42 -2.74 3.17 -6.88
CA TYR A 42 -4.04 3.59 -6.39
C TYR A 42 -4.96 4.05 -7.53
N SER A 43 -4.55 5.05 -8.32
CA SER A 43 -5.43 5.66 -9.33
C SER A 43 -5.76 4.72 -10.49
N ASN A 44 -4.83 3.84 -10.88
CA ASN A 44 -5.00 2.96 -12.02
C ASN A 44 -5.63 1.61 -11.70
N CYS A 45 -5.56 1.16 -10.45
CA CYS A 45 -6.01 -0.18 -10.06
C CYS A 45 -6.99 -0.20 -8.89
N VAL A 46 -6.65 0.45 -7.78
CA VAL A 46 -7.47 0.45 -6.55
C VAL A 46 -8.75 1.25 -6.74
N ALA A 47 -8.64 2.52 -7.12
CA ALA A 47 -9.76 3.45 -7.26
C ALA A 47 -10.74 3.05 -8.39
N LYS A 48 -10.34 2.10 -9.25
CA LYS A 48 -11.20 1.54 -10.31
C LYS A 48 -11.91 0.26 -9.89
N ALA A 49 -11.64 -0.27 -8.70
CA ALA A 49 -12.35 -1.43 -8.19
C ALA A 49 -13.77 -1.04 -7.78
N ILE A 50 -14.75 -1.85 -8.16
CA ILE A 50 -16.14 -1.70 -7.74
C ILE A 50 -16.37 -2.67 -6.59
N THR A 51 -16.21 -2.20 -5.36
CA THR A 51 -16.40 -3.00 -4.15
C THR A 51 -16.87 -2.14 -2.97
N THR A 52 -17.56 -2.80 -2.03
CA THR A 52 -17.96 -2.26 -0.72
C THR A 52 -17.17 -2.89 0.43
N GLN A 53 -16.22 -3.79 0.14
CA GLN A 53 -15.44 -4.50 1.15
C GLN A 53 -13.96 -4.19 1.00
N ALA A 54 -13.33 -3.74 2.10
CA ALA A 54 -11.90 -3.43 2.11
C ALA A 54 -10.99 -4.61 1.78
N SER A 55 -11.45 -5.84 2.00
CA SER A 55 -10.71 -7.08 1.71
C SER A 55 -10.59 -7.41 0.22
N ASP A 56 -11.46 -6.84 -0.63
CA ASP A 56 -11.55 -7.27 -2.03
C ASP A 56 -10.46 -6.63 -2.90
N THR A 57 -9.84 -5.54 -2.43
CA THR A 57 -8.79 -4.81 -3.17
C THR A 57 -7.65 -4.44 -2.24
N VAL A 58 -6.42 -4.80 -2.63
CA VAL A 58 -5.20 -4.59 -1.85
C VAL A 58 -4.23 -3.72 -2.64
N LEU A 59 -3.83 -2.59 -2.08
CA LEU A 59 -2.62 -1.87 -2.49
C LEU A 59 -1.43 -2.49 -1.74
N LEU A 60 -0.53 -3.17 -2.48
CA LEU A 60 0.55 -3.94 -1.87
C LEU A 60 1.90 -3.21 -2.03
N VAL A 61 2.54 -2.92 -0.91
CA VAL A 61 3.99 -2.70 -0.82
C VAL A 61 4.62 -4.05 -0.42
N PRO A 62 5.25 -4.79 -1.35
CA PRO A 62 5.73 -6.14 -1.08
C PRO A 62 6.99 -6.11 -0.19
N ASN A 63 7.52 -7.30 0.15
CA ASN A 63 8.78 -7.41 0.88
C ASN A 63 9.93 -6.71 0.12
N GLY A 64 10.76 -5.96 0.84
CA GLY A 64 11.85 -5.16 0.31
C GLY A 64 12.05 -3.88 1.10
N SER A 65 13.07 -3.10 0.75
CA SER A 65 13.35 -1.79 1.35
C SER A 65 13.00 -0.69 0.34
N PHE A 66 12.10 0.21 0.71
CA PHE A 66 11.58 1.25 -0.18
C PHE A 66 11.77 2.62 0.46
N LEU A 67 12.24 3.58 -0.34
CA LEU A 67 12.32 4.97 0.09
C LEU A 67 10.96 5.64 -0.10
N LEU A 68 10.45 6.32 0.92
CA LEU A 68 9.29 7.21 0.83
C LEU A 68 9.77 8.65 0.99
N ALA A 69 9.92 9.35 -0.14
CA ALA A 69 10.46 10.71 -0.22
C ALA A 69 9.44 11.74 -0.72
N SER A 70 8.16 11.36 -0.84
CA SER A 70 7.08 12.30 -1.17
C SER A 70 5.79 11.98 -0.42
N ASN A 71 4.96 13.01 -0.19
CA ASN A 71 3.63 12.82 0.38
C ASN A 71 2.75 12.02 -0.59
N VAL A 72 2.11 10.96 -0.11
CA VAL A 72 1.14 10.15 -0.84
C VAL A 72 -0.25 10.49 -0.35
N VAL A 73 -1.04 11.09 -1.24
CA VAL A 73 -2.43 11.45 -0.97
C VAL A 73 -3.33 10.58 -1.82
N PHE A 74 -4.11 9.72 -1.16
CA PHE A 74 -5.16 8.93 -1.77
C PHE A 74 -6.47 9.73 -1.74
N SER A 75 -6.94 10.19 -2.90
CA SER A 75 -8.20 10.95 -3.00
C SER A 75 -9.39 10.03 -3.14
N LYS A 76 -10.49 10.31 -2.43
CA LYS A 76 -11.70 9.48 -2.38
C LYS A 76 -11.40 8.04 -1.99
N ALA A 77 -10.57 7.90 -0.96
CA ALA A 77 -10.06 6.62 -0.48
C ALA A 77 -11.18 5.78 0.13
N GLN A 78 -11.64 4.74 -0.55
CA GLN A 78 -12.76 3.92 -0.05
C GLN A 78 -12.51 2.42 -0.27
N ASN A 79 -12.95 1.60 0.69
CA ASN A 79 -13.10 0.15 0.56
C ASN A 79 -11.85 -0.57 0.01
N PHE A 80 -10.67 -0.29 0.56
CA PHE A 80 -9.46 -1.02 0.20
C PHE A 80 -8.52 -1.24 1.39
N THR A 81 -7.62 -2.21 1.21
CA THR A 81 -6.54 -2.50 2.15
C THR A 81 -5.21 -1.99 1.61
N LEU A 82 -4.48 -1.18 2.39
CA LEU A 82 -3.06 -0.95 2.18
C LEU A 82 -2.29 -2.01 2.97
N THR A 83 -1.62 -2.92 2.27
CA THR A 83 -0.74 -3.94 2.88
C THR A 83 0.71 -3.53 2.69
N ILE A 84 1.41 -3.32 3.80
CA ILE A 84 2.84 -2.98 3.84
C ILE A 84 3.61 -4.19 4.38
N SER A 85 4.14 -5.01 3.47
CA SER A 85 4.96 -6.18 3.83
C SER A 85 6.44 -5.83 3.93
N GLY A 86 6.93 -4.88 3.12
CA GLY A 86 8.29 -4.37 3.17
C GLY A 86 8.47 -3.16 4.08
N ASP A 87 9.72 -2.71 4.21
CA ASP A 87 10.09 -1.56 5.02
C ASP A 87 10.01 -0.26 4.21
N LEU A 88 9.27 0.72 4.73
CA LEU A 88 9.18 2.08 4.19
C LEU A 88 10.10 3.00 4.99
N TYR A 89 11.14 3.53 4.36
CA TYR A 89 12.06 4.50 4.96
C TYR A 89 11.64 5.91 4.57
N MET A 90 11.16 6.68 5.53
CA MET A 90 10.79 8.08 5.31
C MET A 90 12.04 8.96 5.28
N LEU A 91 12.21 9.69 4.17
CA LEU A 91 13.27 10.68 4.04
C LEU A 91 12.98 11.90 4.93
N PHE A 92 13.99 12.38 5.65
CA PHE A 92 13.92 13.71 6.25
C PHE A 92 14.30 14.75 5.20
N ASP A 93 13.34 15.55 4.78
CA ASP A 93 13.52 16.71 3.93
C ASP A 93 12.69 17.86 4.52
N SER A 94 13.34 18.96 4.85
CA SER A 94 12.68 20.12 5.47
C SER A 94 11.69 20.83 4.54
N SER A 95 11.77 20.58 3.23
CA SER A 95 10.80 21.07 2.25
C SER A 95 9.52 20.21 2.21
N LEU A 96 9.58 18.95 2.64
CA LEU A 96 8.42 18.08 2.77
C LEU A 96 7.64 18.45 4.03
N GLN A 97 6.43 18.97 3.82
CA GLN A 97 5.52 19.35 4.89
C GLN A 97 4.25 18.50 4.84
N GLY A 98 3.60 18.34 6.00
CA GLY A 98 2.33 17.63 6.11
C GLY A 98 2.47 16.11 6.29
N THR A 99 1.39 15.39 6.01
CA THR A 99 1.28 13.94 6.30
C THR A 99 1.89 13.12 5.16
N MET A 100 2.75 12.15 5.48
CA MET A 100 3.41 11.30 4.47
C MET A 100 2.44 10.36 3.75
N LEU A 101 1.49 9.75 4.47
CA LEU A 101 0.41 8.94 3.90
C LEU A 101 -0.93 9.54 4.34
N GLN A 102 -1.72 10.02 3.39
CA GLN A 102 -2.98 10.70 3.66
C GLN A 102 -4.12 10.08 2.87
N TRP A 103 -5.24 9.86 3.55
CA TRP A 103 -6.50 9.41 2.95
C TRP A 103 -7.50 10.55 2.98
N ASN A 104 -7.79 11.14 1.81
CA ASN A 104 -8.77 12.21 1.69
C ASN A 104 -10.15 11.63 1.38
N TYR A 105 -11.16 12.12 2.11
CA TYR A 105 -12.54 11.61 2.03
C TYR A 105 -12.56 10.09 2.22
N GLY A 106 -11.83 9.63 3.24
CA GLY A 106 -11.53 8.24 3.52
C GLY A 106 -12.67 7.49 4.20
N GLU A 107 -13.02 6.29 3.75
CA GLU A 107 -13.98 5.38 4.41
C GLU A 107 -13.55 3.91 4.27
N PHE A 108 -13.71 3.10 5.33
CA PHE A 108 -13.38 1.67 5.33
C PHE A 108 -12.00 1.33 4.75
N ILE A 109 -10.96 2.01 5.26
CA ILE A 109 -9.57 1.73 4.93
C ILE A 109 -8.99 0.79 5.97
N VAL A 110 -8.40 -0.30 5.51
CA VAL A 110 -7.58 -1.18 6.35
C VAL A 110 -6.11 -0.93 6.03
N VAL A 111 -5.28 -0.74 7.05
CA VAL A 111 -3.83 -0.73 6.91
C VAL A 111 -3.29 -1.92 7.69
N ASN A 112 -2.55 -2.80 7.03
CA ASN A 112 -1.98 -3.99 7.65
C ASN A 112 -0.62 -4.34 7.03
N GLY A 113 -0.02 -5.42 7.51
CA GLY A 113 1.22 -5.96 6.98
C GLY A 113 2.26 -6.20 8.06
N THR A 114 3.37 -6.82 7.68
CA THR A 114 4.47 -7.22 8.55
C THR A 114 5.66 -6.26 8.50
N GLY A 115 5.67 -5.35 7.52
CA GLY A 115 6.73 -4.37 7.34
C GLY A 115 6.61 -3.20 8.30
N ALA A 116 7.68 -2.42 8.41
CA ALA A 116 7.72 -1.25 9.28
C ALA A 116 7.80 0.06 8.48
N ILE A 117 7.32 1.14 9.11
CA ILE A 117 7.53 2.51 8.63
C ILE A 117 8.61 3.12 9.51
N TRP A 118 9.79 3.31 8.93
CA TRP A 118 10.96 3.87 9.61
C TRP A 118 11.02 5.37 9.35
N GLN A 119 11.01 6.16 10.42
CA GLN A 119 11.48 7.53 10.36
C GLN A 119 13.00 7.52 10.54
N CYS A 120 13.72 8.25 9.69
CA CYS A 120 15.14 8.49 9.93
C CYS A 120 15.30 9.41 11.16
N PHE A 121 15.70 8.85 12.31
CA PHE A 121 16.21 9.61 13.44
C PHE A 121 17.70 9.87 13.17
N LEU A 122 18.00 11.07 12.64
CA LEU A 122 19.35 11.62 12.45
C LEU A 122 20.20 11.04 11.30
N TYR A 123 20.28 11.81 10.21
CA TYR A 123 21.53 12.03 9.49
C TYR A 123 21.74 13.55 9.34
N THR A 124 21.84 14.27 10.46
CA THR A 124 22.80 15.37 10.46
C THR A 124 24.16 14.71 10.54
N PRO A 125 25.04 14.76 9.52
CA PRO A 125 26.44 14.64 9.84
C PRO A 125 26.70 15.74 10.87
N LEU A 126 27.14 15.35 12.06
CA LEU A 126 27.86 16.27 12.91
C LEU A 126 28.98 16.82 12.02
N ALA A 127 28.80 18.06 11.56
CA ALA A 127 29.90 18.87 11.08
C ALA A 127 30.90 18.90 12.24
N HIS A 128 31.97 18.15 12.10
CA HIS A 128 33.09 18.18 13.01
C HIS A 128 34.19 18.98 12.33
N ASP A 129 33.93 20.28 12.19
CA ASP A 129 34.93 21.30 11.91
C ASP A 129 34.89 22.32 13.06
#